data_AF-A0A2W1HTU1-F1
#
_entry.id   AF-A0A2W1HTU1-F1
#
_cell.length_a   1.000
_cell.length_b   1.000
_cell.length_c   1.000
_cell.angle_alpha   90.00
_cell.angle_beta   90.00
_cell.angle_gamma   90.00
#
_symmetry.space_group_name_H-M   'P 1'
#
loop_
_entity.id
_entity.type
_entity.pdbx_description
1 polymer ?
#
loop_
_entity_poly.entity_id
_entity_poly.type
_entity_poly.pdbx_seq_one_letter_code
_entity_poly.pdbx_strand_id
1 'polypeptide(L)'
;MIHDPRNKDMKEISCEKGTSRILALAQSIASQTALIDKHLREHKLPEPSFVAGTPVEPIGEVEKAKTSVIAFIGLRQLLEGPAKELVPESNFALLMAMHRFKIASSVHFAESFPAHIRAIDAIAEKSEEPNITGYAVPNGTNLNIFEFLNANPDRAKRFV
;
A
#
# COMPACT_ATOMS: atom_id res chain seq x y z
N MET A 1 -56.53 -40.64 -7.36
CA MET A 1 -56.20 -39.21 -7.14
C MET A 1 -55.69 -39.06 -5.72
N ILE A 2 -54.38 -38.91 -5.54
CA ILE A 2 -53.78 -38.51 -4.26
C ILE A 2 -52.86 -37.33 -4.60
N HIS A 3 -53.25 -36.14 -4.14
CA HIS A 3 -52.51 -34.90 -4.25
C HIS A 3 -51.33 -34.94 -3.26
N ASP A 4 -50.09 -34.82 -3.75
CA ASP A 4 -48.93 -34.54 -2.90
C ASP A 4 -48.88 -33.02 -2.60
N PRO A 5 -49.00 -32.59 -1.34
CA PRO A 5 -49.07 -31.17 -0.98
C PRO A 5 -47.69 -30.50 -0.81
N ARG A 6 -46.57 -31.16 -1.13
CA ARG A 6 -45.21 -30.63 -0.86
C ARG A 6 -44.71 -29.54 -1.82
N ASN A 7 -45.59 -28.85 -2.56
CA ASN A 7 -45.16 -27.86 -3.57
C ASN A 7 -45.79 -26.46 -3.41
N LYS A 8 -45.99 -25.96 -2.18
CA LYS A 8 -46.60 -24.61 -2.00
C LYS A 8 -45.94 -23.63 -1.02
N ASP A 9 -44.82 -23.96 -0.38
CA ASP A 9 -44.21 -23.03 0.59
C ASP A 9 -42.70 -22.83 0.39
N MET A 10 -42.26 -22.59 -0.85
CA MET A 10 -41.14 -21.66 -1.06
C MET A 10 -41.73 -20.26 -1.23
N LYS A 11 -42.23 -19.71 -0.12
CA LYS A 11 -42.39 -18.25 -0.03
C LYS A 11 -40.99 -17.68 -0.16
N GLU A 12 -40.73 -17.06 -1.30
CA GLU A 12 -39.65 -16.10 -1.47
C GLU A 12 -39.55 -15.29 -0.18
N ILE A 13 -38.39 -15.37 0.47
CA ILE A 13 -38.04 -14.48 1.56
C ILE A 13 -37.99 -13.10 0.90
N SER A 14 -39.12 -12.41 0.94
CA SER A 14 -39.24 -10.99 0.68
C SER A 14 -38.26 -10.31 1.61
N CYS A 15 -37.06 -10.03 1.12
CA CYS A 15 -36.13 -9.10 1.75
C CYS A 15 -36.84 -7.75 1.76
N GLU A 16 -37.35 -7.37 2.93
CA GLU A 16 -37.99 -6.08 3.16
C GLU A 16 -37.11 -4.95 2.61
N LYS A 17 -37.75 -3.93 2.04
CA LYS A 17 -37.17 -2.73 1.40
C LYS A 17 -36.39 -1.84 2.40
N GLY A 18 -35.39 -2.38 3.07
CA GLY A 18 -34.37 -1.64 3.79
C GLY A 18 -33.19 -1.38 2.86
N THR A 19 -32.61 -0.19 2.91
CA THR A 19 -31.34 0.10 2.23
C THR A 19 -30.31 -0.92 2.68
N SER A 20 -29.71 -1.66 1.74
CA SER A 20 -28.71 -2.69 2.07
C SER A 20 -27.55 -2.07 2.84
N ARG A 21 -26.88 -2.85 3.70
CA ARG A 21 -25.74 -2.36 4.49
C ARG A 21 -24.63 -1.79 3.61
N ILE A 22 -24.40 -2.38 2.44
CA ILE A 22 -23.46 -1.91 1.42
C ILE A 22 -23.84 -0.50 0.96
N LEU A 23 -25.11 -0.28 0.60
CA LEU A 23 -25.61 1.02 0.15
C LEU A 23 -25.54 2.07 1.26
N ALA A 24 -25.89 1.71 2.50
CA ALA A 24 -25.81 2.61 3.64
C ALA A 24 -24.37 3.06 3.93
N LEU A 25 -23.40 2.15 3.84
CA LEU A 25 -21.98 2.47 4.01
C LEU A 25 -21.47 3.37 2.88
N ALA A 26 -21.82 3.09 1.62
CA ALA A 26 -21.43 3.92 0.49
C ALA A 26 -21.98 5.35 0.60
N GLN A 27 -23.25 5.51 1.00
CA GLN A 27 -23.85 6.83 1.26
C GLN A 27 -23.15 7.57 2.40
N SER A 28 -22.76 6.85 3.45
CA SER A 28 -21.99 7.42 4.56
C SER A 28 -20.63 7.93 4.10
N ILE A 29 -19.88 7.15 3.31
CA ILE A 29 -18.59 7.56 2.74
C ILE A 29 -18.76 8.83 1.91
N ALA A 30 -19.72 8.84 0.97
CA ALA A 30 -19.95 9.99 0.10
C ALA A 30 -20.32 11.27 0.89
N SER A 31 -21.17 11.14 1.91
CA SER A 31 -21.58 12.28 2.74
C SER A 31 -20.39 12.84 3.54
N GLN A 32 -19.53 11.96 4.07
CA GLN A 32 -18.38 12.39 4.87
C GLN A 32 -17.26 12.98 4.02
N THR A 33 -16.97 12.40 2.85
CA THR A 33 -15.96 12.96 1.94
C THR A 33 -16.39 14.32 1.39
N ALA A 34 -17.68 14.56 1.20
CA ALA A 34 -18.19 15.90 0.84
C ALA A 34 -17.93 16.96 1.92
N LEU A 35 -17.99 16.60 3.20
CA LEU A 35 -17.64 17.51 4.30
C LEU A 35 -16.14 17.83 4.32
N ILE A 36 -15.30 16.84 4.03
CA ILE A 36 -13.85 17.01 3.92
C ILE A 36 -13.52 17.95 2.75
N ASP A 37 -14.05 17.66 1.57
CA ASP A 37 -13.89 18.48 0.35
C ASP A 37 -14.34 19.93 0.57
N LYS A 38 -15.51 20.13 1.21
CA LYS A 38 -15.99 21.46 1.60
C LYS A 38 -15.00 22.18 2.52
N HIS A 39 -14.50 21.50 3.56
CA HIS A 39 -13.55 22.10 4.52
C HIS A 39 -12.25 22.52 3.84
N LEU A 40 -11.70 21.68 2.95
CA LEU A 40 -10.49 21.99 2.19
C LEU A 40 -10.67 23.25 1.34
N ARG A 41 -11.80 23.36 0.62
CA ARG A 41 -12.11 24.54 -0.20
C ARG A 41 -12.29 25.81 0.63
N GLU A 42 -13.02 25.73 1.74
CA GLU A 42 -13.27 26.89 2.62
C GLU A 42 -11.98 27.46 3.22
N HIS A 43 -11.04 26.58 3.60
CA HIS A 43 -9.77 26.96 4.21
C HIS A 43 -8.64 27.13 3.20
N LYS A 44 -8.92 26.98 1.90
CA LYS A 44 -7.93 27.01 0.81
C LYS A 44 -6.76 26.05 1.04
N LEU A 45 -7.05 24.91 1.65
CA LEU A 45 -6.07 23.86 1.88
C LEU A 45 -5.87 23.07 0.58
N PRO A 46 -4.64 22.63 0.30
CA PRO A 46 -4.35 21.78 -0.84
C PRO A 46 -5.03 20.41 -0.70
N GLU A 47 -5.47 19.86 -1.83
CA GLU A 47 -6.05 18.51 -1.84
C GLU A 47 -4.97 17.45 -1.58
N PRO A 48 -5.30 16.37 -0.84
CA PRO A 48 -4.42 15.23 -0.69
C PRO A 48 -4.12 14.60 -2.05
N SER A 49 -2.86 14.27 -2.29
CA SER A 49 -2.43 13.66 -3.55
C SER A 49 -1.22 12.75 -3.34
N PHE A 50 -1.02 11.83 -4.29
CA PHE A 50 0.18 11.01 -4.39
C PHE A 50 1.29 11.67 -5.23
N VAL A 51 1.09 12.90 -5.71
CA VAL A 51 2.08 13.65 -6.48
C VAL A 51 3.21 14.17 -5.58
N ALA A 52 4.45 14.11 -6.06
CA ALA A 52 5.59 14.62 -5.30
C ALA A 52 5.45 16.13 -5.00
N GLY A 53 5.68 16.52 -3.73
CA GLY A 53 5.64 17.91 -3.28
C GLY A 53 4.31 18.38 -2.71
N THR A 54 3.26 17.55 -2.66
CA THR A 54 2.04 17.87 -1.90
C THR A 54 2.24 17.65 -0.40
N PRO A 55 1.54 18.42 0.46
CA PRO A 55 1.68 18.28 1.89
C PRO A 55 1.36 16.87 2.38
N VAL A 56 2.25 16.37 3.23
CA VAL A 56 2.22 15.02 3.84
C VAL A 56 1.39 15.03 5.13
N GLU A 57 1.01 16.22 5.60
CA GLU A 57 0.29 16.39 6.84
C GLU A 57 -1.15 15.85 6.72
N PRO A 58 -1.64 15.10 7.73
CA PRO A 58 -3.01 14.63 7.75
C PRO A 58 -4.00 15.80 7.65
N ILE A 59 -5.07 15.62 6.87
CA ILE A 59 -6.19 16.56 6.86
C ILE A 59 -6.72 16.69 8.30
N GLY A 60 -6.75 17.91 8.83
CA GLY A 60 -7.18 18.19 10.21
C GLY A 60 -8.60 17.71 10.54
N GLU A 61 -8.88 17.58 11.84
CA GLU A 61 -10.03 16.93 12.49
C GLU A 61 -10.15 15.40 12.29
N VAL A 62 -9.34 14.70 13.08
CA VAL A 62 -9.27 13.25 13.28
C VAL A 62 -10.65 12.57 13.48
N GLU A 63 -11.67 13.27 13.98
CA GLU A 63 -13.00 12.67 14.25
C GLU A 63 -13.84 12.40 12.99
N LYS A 64 -13.80 13.29 11.99
CA LYS A 64 -14.54 13.06 10.72
C LYS A 64 -13.84 11.99 9.89
N ALA A 65 -12.51 12.00 9.86
CA ALA A 65 -11.71 10.98 9.19
C ALA A 65 -11.99 9.57 9.76
N LYS A 66 -12.05 9.41 11.09
CA LYS A 66 -12.34 8.13 11.75
C LYS A 66 -13.62 7.47 11.26
N THR A 67 -14.71 8.24 11.14
CA THR A 67 -16.01 7.69 10.71
C THR A 67 -15.96 7.23 9.25
N SER A 68 -15.16 7.90 8.41
CA SER A 68 -15.04 7.59 6.98
C SER A 68 -14.18 6.34 6.74
N VAL A 69 -13.12 6.19 7.54
CA VAL A 69 -12.24 5.02 7.54
C VAL A 69 -13.01 3.78 7.98
N ILE A 70 -13.82 3.87 9.04
CA ILE A 70 -14.66 2.75 9.51
C ILE A 70 -15.68 2.34 8.43
N ALA A 71 -16.35 3.31 7.79
CA ALA A 71 -17.33 3.01 6.75
C ALA A 71 -16.68 2.36 5.52
N PHE A 72 -15.50 2.84 5.11
CA PHE A 72 -14.71 2.26 4.02
C PHE A 72 -14.25 0.84 4.32
N ILE A 73 -13.69 0.58 5.50
CA ILE A 73 -13.28 -0.77 5.93
C ILE A 73 -14.48 -1.72 5.92
N GLY A 74 -15.60 -1.31 6.51
CA GLY A 74 -16.81 -2.14 6.54
C GLY A 74 -17.35 -2.45 5.14
N LEU A 75 -17.30 -1.47 4.21
CA LEU A 75 -17.70 -1.69 2.83
C LEU A 75 -16.77 -2.68 2.13
N ARG A 76 -15.45 -2.48 2.27
CA ARG A 76 -14.43 -3.37 1.73
C ARG A 76 -14.63 -4.81 2.21
N GLN A 77 -14.74 -5.01 3.51
CA GLN A 77 -14.91 -6.34 4.12
C GLN A 77 -16.19 -7.04 3.62
N LEU A 78 -17.30 -6.32 3.48
CA LEU A 78 -18.55 -6.89 2.96
C LEU A 78 -18.45 -7.28 1.49
N LEU A 79 -17.70 -6.52 0.67
CA LEU A 79 -17.48 -6.82 -0.74
C LEU A 79 -16.48 -7.96 -0.97
N GLU A 80 -15.46 -8.05 -0.12
CA GLU A 80 -14.42 -9.07 -0.18
C GLU A 80 -14.87 -10.42 0.39
N GLY A 81 -15.86 -10.39 1.29
CA GLY A 81 -16.43 -11.57 1.91
C GLY A 81 -15.53 -12.18 3.00
N PRO A 82 -16.10 -13.03 3.87
CA PRO A 82 -15.44 -13.51 5.07
C PRO A 82 -14.19 -14.36 4.80
N ALA A 83 -14.12 -15.03 3.64
CA ALA A 83 -12.97 -15.84 3.29
C ALA A 83 -11.69 -15.01 3.06
N LYS A 84 -11.82 -13.79 2.53
CA LYS A 84 -10.68 -12.93 2.22
C LYS A 84 -10.09 -12.25 3.44
N GLU A 85 -10.88 -12.10 4.51
CA GLU A 85 -10.41 -11.67 5.83
C GLU A 85 -9.65 -12.78 6.58
N LEU A 86 -10.01 -14.05 6.32
CA LEU A 86 -9.35 -15.23 6.91
C LEU A 86 -8.03 -15.57 6.23
N VAL A 87 -7.85 -15.16 4.98
CA VAL A 87 -6.56 -15.21 4.30
C VAL A 87 -5.83 -13.94 4.67
N PRO A 88 -4.60 -13.99 5.21
CA PRO A 88 -3.85 -12.77 5.51
C PRO A 88 -3.57 -12.02 4.20
N GLU A 89 -4.41 -11.04 3.88
CA GLU A 89 -4.09 -9.96 2.95
C GLU A 89 -3.13 -9.00 3.65
N SER A 90 -1.90 -9.42 3.88
CA SER A 90 -0.85 -8.46 4.15
C SER A 90 0.46 -9.20 4.16
N ASN A 91 1.49 -8.47 3.78
CA ASN A 91 2.90 -8.77 3.72
C ASN A 91 3.50 -9.41 4.99
N PHE A 92 2.75 -10.00 5.92
CA PHE A 92 3.24 -10.70 7.09
C PHE A 92 4.27 -11.77 6.76
N ALA A 93 4.10 -12.55 5.69
CA ALA A 93 5.14 -13.49 5.27
C ALA A 93 6.46 -12.77 4.93
N LEU A 94 6.38 -11.64 4.23
CA LEU A 94 7.52 -10.79 3.90
C LEU A 94 8.08 -10.05 5.12
N LEU A 95 7.24 -9.57 6.04
CA LEU A 95 7.62 -8.92 7.30
C LEU A 95 8.31 -9.93 8.23
N MET A 96 7.78 -11.15 8.32
CA MET A 96 8.39 -12.25 9.04
C MET A 96 9.72 -12.66 8.41
N ALA A 97 9.83 -12.66 7.08
CA ALA A 97 11.09 -12.86 6.40
C ALA A 97 12.08 -11.72 6.67
N MET A 98 11.67 -10.46 6.58
CA MET A 98 12.51 -9.30 6.90
C MET A 98 13.01 -9.33 8.35
N HIS A 99 12.13 -9.70 9.29
CA HIS A 99 12.48 -9.85 10.69
C HIS A 99 13.42 -11.05 10.91
N ARG A 100 13.08 -12.24 10.39
CA ARG A 100 13.83 -13.47 10.62
C ARG A 100 15.20 -13.48 9.94
N PHE A 101 15.29 -12.94 8.73
CA PHE A 101 16.53 -12.86 7.97
C PHE A 101 17.24 -11.51 8.11
N LYS A 102 16.72 -10.61 8.97
CA LYS A 102 17.33 -9.30 9.24
C LYS A 102 17.58 -8.48 7.97
N ILE A 103 16.73 -8.63 6.96
CA ILE A 103 16.88 -8.01 5.63
C ILE A 103 16.91 -6.48 5.77
N ALA A 104 16.11 -5.90 6.66
CA ALA A 104 16.11 -4.46 6.89
C ALA A 104 17.46 -3.91 7.37
N SER A 105 18.23 -4.69 8.14
CA SER A 105 19.60 -4.34 8.53
C SER A 105 20.65 -4.72 7.49
N SER A 106 20.30 -5.47 6.44
CA SER A 106 21.20 -5.79 5.32
C SER A 106 21.05 -4.83 4.14
N VAL A 107 19.98 -4.04 4.10
CA VAL A 107 19.73 -3.01 3.08
C VAL A 107 20.14 -1.65 3.64
N HIS A 108 21.36 -1.20 3.31
CA HIS A 108 21.83 0.11 3.75
C HIS A 108 21.29 1.17 2.82
N PHE A 109 20.29 1.93 3.29
CA PHE A 109 19.63 2.94 2.47
C PHE A 109 20.63 3.92 1.82
N ALA A 110 21.68 4.33 2.53
CA ALA A 110 22.72 5.22 2.00
C ALA A 110 23.54 4.62 0.84
N GLU A 111 23.58 3.30 0.73
CA GLU A 111 24.36 2.56 -0.28
C GLU A 111 23.45 2.02 -1.39
N SER A 112 22.30 1.46 -1.01
CA SER A 112 21.36 0.79 -1.91
C SER A 112 20.41 1.76 -2.61
N PHE A 113 20.01 2.86 -1.97
CA PHE A 113 19.04 3.79 -2.57
C PHE A 113 19.63 4.59 -3.74
N PRO A 114 20.83 5.20 -3.64
CA PRO A 114 21.47 5.85 -4.78
C PRO A 114 21.71 4.87 -5.93
N ALA A 115 22.07 3.63 -5.59
CA ALA A 115 22.32 2.60 -6.58
C ALA A 115 21.05 2.16 -7.33
N HIS A 116 19.92 2.11 -6.62
CA HIS A 116 18.63 1.77 -7.19
C HIS A 116 18.11 2.84 -8.15
N ILE A 117 18.20 4.12 -7.79
CA ILE A 117 17.76 5.24 -8.65
C ILE A 117 18.62 5.36 -9.92
N ARG A 118 19.91 5.00 -9.85
CA ARG A 118 20.86 5.07 -10.97
C ARG A 118 20.98 3.78 -11.77
N ALA A 119 20.20 2.75 -11.45
CA ALA A 119 20.20 1.50 -12.20
C ALA A 119 19.75 1.69 -13.65
N ILE A 120 18.79 2.59 -13.90
CA ILE A 120 18.32 2.91 -15.26
C ILE A 120 19.42 3.60 -16.08
N ASP A 121 20.21 4.47 -15.46
CA ASP A 121 21.35 5.14 -16.12
C ASP A 121 22.41 4.11 -16.56
N ALA A 122 22.75 3.14 -15.69
CA ALA A 122 23.68 2.06 -16.04
C ALA A 122 23.15 1.14 -17.15
N ILE A 123 21.83 0.88 -17.18
CA ILE A 123 21.18 0.11 -18.26
C ILE A 123 21.20 0.90 -19.58
N ALA A 124 21.01 2.22 -19.52
CA ALA A 124 21.06 3.09 -20.70
C ALA A 124 22.46 3.11 -21.35
N GLU A 125 23.51 2.93 -20.55
CA GLU A 125 24.88 2.72 -21.02
C GLU A 125 25.11 1.34 -21.67
N LYS A 126 24.10 0.45 -21.67
CA LYS A 126 24.15 -0.92 -22.22
C LYS A 126 25.35 -1.72 -21.73
N SER A 127 25.77 -1.53 -20.48
CA SER A 127 26.93 -2.24 -19.98
C SER A 127 26.63 -3.73 -19.82
N GLU A 128 27.41 -4.56 -20.51
CA GLU A 128 27.50 -6.00 -20.28
C GLU A 128 28.55 -6.34 -19.21
N GLU A 129 29.34 -5.35 -18.78
CA GLU A 129 30.46 -5.51 -17.85
C GLU A 129 30.05 -5.19 -16.39
N PRO A 130 30.52 -5.97 -15.39
CA PRO A 130 30.11 -5.87 -13.99
C PRO A 130 30.61 -4.60 -13.27
N ASN A 131 31.38 -3.75 -13.95
CA ASN A 131 31.96 -2.52 -13.41
C ASN A 131 31.17 -1.24 -13.75
N ILE A 132 30.15 -1.31 -14.61
CA ILE A 132 29.19 -0.22 -14.86
C ILE A 132 27.84 -0.70 -14.34
N THR A 133 27.57 -0.35 -13.09
CA THR A 133 26.36 -0.78 -12.37
C THR A 133 25.68 0.41 -11.74
N GLY A 134 24.42 0.23 -11.32
CA GLY A 134 23.74 1.23 -10.50
C GLY A 134 24.56 1.64 -9.27
N TYR A 135 25.43 0.77 -8.72
CA TYR A 135 26.32 1.11 -7.61
C TYR A 135 27.55 1.93 -8.04
N ALA A 136 28.12 1.65 -9.21
CA ALA A 136 29.34 2.27 -9.71
C ALA A 136 29.14 3.76 -10.07
N VAL A 137 28.02 4.06 -10.76
CA VAL A 137 27.65 5.39 -11.24
C VAL A 137 27.60 6.46 -10.13
N PRO A 138 26.83 6.30 -9.03
CA PRO A 138 26.77 7.30 -7.96
C PRO A 138 28.05 7.38 -7.14
N ASN A 139 28.87 6.33 -7.12
CA ASN A 139 30.14 6.31 -6.40
C ASN A 139 31.32 6.79 -7.26
N GLY A 140 31.10 7.14 -8.54
CA GLY A 140 32.14 7.62 -9.45
C GLY A 140 33.30 6.63 -9.59
N THR A 141 33.01 5.33 -9.62
CA THR A 141 34.00 4.25 -9.62
C THR A 141 33.81 3.30 -10.79
N ASN A 142 34.89 2.62 -11.18
CA ASN A 142 34.87 1.52 -12.14
C ASN A 142 35.10 0.16 -11.45
N LEU A 143 34.86 0.07 -10.15
CA LEU A 143 34.93 -1.17 -9.39
C LEU A 143 33.53 -1.77 -9.23
N ASN A 144 33.44 -3.10 -9.15
CA ASN A 144 32.20 -3.72 -8.71
C ASN A 144 31.99 -3.48 -7.20
N ILE A 145 30.76 -3.69 -6.71
CA ILE A 145 30.40 -3.39 -5.31
C ILE A 145 31.31 -4.11 -4.29
N PHE A 146 31.70 -5.36 -4.56
CA PHE A 146 32.52 -6.14 -3.63
C PHE A 146 33.95 -5.61 -3.57
N GLU A 147 34.53 -5.29 -4.72
CA GLU A 147 35.86 -4.67 -4.82
C GLU A 147 35.88 -3.28 -4.17
N PHE A 148 34.85 -2.47 -4.42
CA PHE A 148 34.72 -1.15 -3.84
C PHE A 148 34.60 -1.20 -2.32
N LEU A 149 33.76 -2.09 -1.76
CA LEU A 149 33.60 -2.23 -0.32
C LEU A 149 34.86 -2.82 0.34
N ASN A 150 35.57 -3.73 -0.33
CA ASN A 150 36.84 -4.25 0.15
C ASN A 150 37.92 -3.14 0.25
N ALA A 151 37.92 -2.20 -0.71
CA ALA A 151 38.77 -1.02 -0.67
C ALA A 151 38.30 0.05 0.34
N ASN A 152 37.05 -0.02 0.81
CA ASN A 152 36.43 0.93 1.73
C ASN A 152 35.85 0.22 2.97
N PRO A 153 36.70 -0.32 3.86
CA PRO A 153 36.27 -1.19 4.96
C PRO A 153 35.30 -0.51 5.94
N ASP A 154 35.39 0.80 6.15
CA ASP A 154 34.44 1.52 7.01
C ASP A 154 33.04 1.64 6.40
N ARG A 155 32.93 1.59 5.06
CA ARG A 155 31.64 1.47 4.37
C ARG A 155 31.16 0.02 4.37
N ALA A 156 32.07 -0.95 4.24
CA ALA A 156 31.74 -2.38 4.32
C ALA A 156 31.16 -2.78 5.69
N LYS A 157 31.71 -2.23 6.79
CA LYS A 157 31.20 -2.42 8.16
C LYS A 157 29.74 -2.02 8.35
N ARG A 158 29.16 -1.25 7.43
CA ARG A 158 27.74 -0.91 7.49
C ARG A 158 26.89 -2.17 7.27
N PHE A 159 27.32 -3.07 6.38
CA PHE A 159 26.61 -4.29 5.96
C PHE A 159 26.70 -5.48 6.93
N VAL A 160 27.29 -5.30 8.12
CA VAL A 160 27.64 -6.39 9.05
C VAL A 160 27.10 -6.15 10.46
#